data_AF-A0A651EQW8-F1
#
_entry.id   AF-A0A651EQW8-F1
#
_cell.length_a   1.000
_cell.length_b   1.000
_cell.length_c   1.000
_cell.angle_alpha   90.00
_cell.angle_beta   90.00
_cell.angle_gamma   90.00
#
_symmetry.space_group_name_H-M   'P 1'
#
loop_
_entity.id
_entity.type
_entity.pdbx_description
1 polymer ?
#
loop_
_entity_poly.entity_id
_entity_poly.type
_entity_poly.pdbx_seq_one_letter_code
_entity_poly.pdbx_strand_id
1 'polypeptide(L)'
;AEGVFRAEWVYPDPRPGAKARFGVDADADGVVTLALVAPIDDDPADFVVRETRTGASRPLSEQLINTHSSGRYTTPRMRNIDRDRITNFDPPMTIMPAQLSPDAPYEERFRVTITSLKAPDRIEQRGSGTSTIAYRGIQHITTPAGEFEAHLIRSEFTTDFGMASARRITDRWYAEGVGLVAESFEERIVVLGINAETRQRSMRRLDVSNDD
;
A
#
# COMPACT_ATOMS: atom_id res chain seq x y z
N ALA A 1 9.21 -4.29 -15.67
CA ALA A 1 10.35 -5.20 -15.45
C ALA A 1 9.95 -6.18 -14.37
N GLU A 2 9.91 -7.46 -14.72
CA GLU A 2 9.74 -8.56 -13.76
C GLU A 2 10.94 -8.59 -12.80
N GLY A 3 10.68 -8.89 -11.53
CA GLY A 3 11.70 -8.97 -10.49
C GLY A 3 11.08 -9.36 -9.16
N VAL A 4 11.87 -9.96 -8.26
CA VAL A 4 11.46 -10.23 -6.89
C VAL A 4 11.67 -8.96 -6.07
N PHE A 5 10.64 -8.52 -5.36
CA PHE A 5 10.65 -7.31 -4.53
C PHE A 5 10.37 -7.68 -3.07
N ARG A 6 11.00 -6.96 -2.14
CA ARG A 6 10.73 -7.08 -0.71
C ARG A 6 10.08 -5.78 -0.23
N ALA A 7 8.90 -5.90 0.36
CA ALA A 7 8.31 -4.84 1.15
C ALA A 7 8.76 -5.01 2.61
N GLU A 8 9.36 -3.97 3.17
CA GLU A 8 9.77 -3.92 4.57
C GLU A 8 9.00 -2.82 5.28
N TRP A 9 8.39 -3.13 6.42
CA TRP A 9 7.69 -2.17 7.26
C TRP A 9 8.66 -1.72 8.35
N VAL A 10 8.99 -0.43 8.40
CA VAL A 10 10.00 0.14 9.29
C VAL A 10 9.39 1.24 10.14
N TYR A 11 9.40 1.07 11.46
CA TYR A 11 8.94 2.09 12.40
C TYR A 11 9.95 3.26 12.49
N PRO A 12 9.50 4.50 12.71
CA PRO A 12 10.38 5.66 12.81
C PRO A 12 11.22 5.74 14.09
N ASP A 13 10.97 4.90 15.11
CA ASP A 13 11.88 4.71 16.26
C ASP A 13 13.00 3.70 15.90
N PRO A 14 14.29 3.99 16.19
CA PRO A 14 15.42 3.46 15.44
C PRO A 14 15.92 2.13 16.02
N ARG A 15 15.04 1.16 16.22
CA ARG A 15 15.47 -0.22 16.39
C ARG A 15 15.54 -0.87 15.01
N PRO A 16 16.73 -1.12 14.45
CA PRO A 16 16.85 -1.84 13.18
C PRO A 16 16.20 -3.22 13.33
N GLY A 17 15.13 -3.49 12.56
CA GLY A 17 14.54 -4.83 12.46
C GLY A 17 13.12 -5.03 13.01
N ALA A 18 12.45 -4.00 13.54
CA ALA A 18 11.03 -4.12 13.92
C ALA A 18 10.15 -4.33 12.68
N LYS A 19 9.33 -5.40 12.66
CA LYS A 19 8.44 -5.77 11.55
C LYS A 19 6.98 -5.65 11.97
N ALA A 20 6.14 -5.00 11.18
CA ALA A 20 4.69 -4.99 11.38
C ALA A 20 4.03 -6.23 10.73
N ARG A 21 2.97 -6.76 11.35
CA ARG A 21 2.07 -7.73 10.74
C ARG A 21 0.66 -7.15 10.69
N PHE A 22 0.08 -7.07 9.51
CA PHE A 22 -1.36 -6.86 9.37
C PHE A 22 -2.07 -8.20 9.51
N GLY A 23 -3.34 -8.17 9.82
CA GLY A 23 -4.19 -9.33 9.82
C GLY A 23 -5.60 -8.89 9.53
N VAL A 24 -6.38 -9.92 9.25
CA VAL A 24 -7.73 -9.78 8.79
C VAL A 24 -8.55 -10.74 9.60
N ASP A 25 -9.66 -10.22 10.13
CA ASP A 25 -10.70 -10.99 10.78
C ASP A 25 -11.99 -10.69 10.03
N ALA A 26 -12.81 -11.72 9.82
CA ALA A 26 -14.10 -11.59 9.16
C ALA A 26 -15.17 -12.14 10.10
N ASP A 27 -16.19 -11.34 10.38
CA ASP A 27 -17.31 -11.80 11.19
C ASP A 27 -18.26 -12.70 10.39
N ALA A 28 -19.29 -13.23 11.08
CA ALA A 28 -20.28 -14.11 10.48
C ALA A 28 -21.08 -13.47 9.34
N ASP A 29 -21.12 -12.14 9.28
CA ASP A 29 -21.80 -11.36 8.25
C ASP A 29 -20.86 -11.00 7.09
N GLY A 30 -19.60 -11.46 7.14
CA GLY A 30 -18.57 -11.24 6.13
C GLY A 30 -17.98 -9.83 6.16
N VAL A 31 -18.20 -9.06 7.23
CA VAL A 31 -17.54 -7.77 7.43
C VAL A 31 -16.08 -8.04 7.79
N VAL A 32 -15.20 -7.47 6.99
CA VAL A 32 -13.77 -7.64 7.13
C VAL A 32 -13.20 -6.52 7.99
N THR A 33 -12.67 -6.86 9.16
CA THR A 33 -11.90 -5.97 10.02
C THR A 33 -10.41 -6.16 9.72
N LEU A 34 -9.73 -5.05 9.43
CA LEU A 34 -8.32 -5.05 9.08
C LEU A 34 -7.54 -4.44 10.25
N ALA A 35 -6.71 -5.24 10.92
CA ALA A 35 -6.01 -4.84 12.13
C ALA A 35 -4.49 -5.04 12.02
N LEU A 36 -3.72 -4.28 12.81
CA LEU A 36 -2.33 -4.61 13.10
C LEU A 36 -2.36 -5.73 14.15
N VAL A 37 -1.83 -6.90 13.81
CA VAL A 37 -1.97 -8.13 14.63
C VAL A 37 -1.05 -8.09 15.85
N ALA A 38 0.07 -7.37 15.78
CA ALA A 38 0.91 -7.07 16.93
C ALA A 38 1.84 -5.88 16.64
N PRO A 39 1.98 -4.91 17.54
CA PRO A 39 3.21 -4.12 17.63
C PRO A 39 4.35 -5.07 18.08
N ILE A 40 5.56 -4.88 17.53
CA ILE A 40 6.75 -5.47 18.12
C ILE A 40 7.35 -4.40 19.05
N ASP A 41 7.02 -4.53 20.34
CA ASP A 41 7.35 -3.67 21.49
C ASP A 41 6.86 -2.20 21.48
N ASP A 42 6.65 -1.70 22.72
CA ASP A 42 5.95 -0.47 23.13
C ASP A 42 6.35 0.83 22.38
N ASP A 43 5.53 1.26 21.41
CA ASP A 43 5.21 2.67 21.08
C ASP A 43 4.01 2.74 20.09
N PRO A 44 3.12 3.77 20.13
CA PRO A 44 1.95 3.85 19.27
C PRO A 44 2.27 4.56 17.95
N ALA A 45 2.03 3.90 16.81
CA ALA A 45 1.82 4.42 15.44
C ALA A 45 2.60 5.69 14.99
N ASP A 46 3.44 5.64 13.94
CA ASP A 46 3.07 5.67 12.51
C ASP A 46 4.27 5.19 11.67
N PHE A 47 4.19 4.03 11.01
CA PHE A 47 5.34 3.37 10.39
C PHE A 47 5.56 3.77 8.92
N VAL A 48 6.74 3.45 8.37
CA VAL A 48 7.10 3.65 6.96
C VAL A 48 7.15 2.31 6.23
N VAL A 49 6.42 2.18 5.13
CA VAL A 49 6.59 1.06 4.19
C VAL A 49 7.73 1.40 3.25
N ARG A 50 8.77 0.58 3.21
CA ARG A 50 9.85 0.67 2.25
C ARG A 50 9.75 -0.45 1.23
N GLU A 51 9.82 -0.09 -0.03
CA GLU A 51 9.93 -1.07 -1.11
C GLU A 51 11.37 -1.12 -1.61
N THR A 52 12.01 -2.29 -1.51
CA THR A 52 13.38 -2.50 -1.98
C THR A 52 13.41 -3.65 -2.97
N ARG A 53 14.08 -3.46 -4.12
CA ARG A 53 14.34 -4.56 -5.05
C ARG A 53 15.37 -5.50 -4.42
N THR A 54 15.18 -6.81 -4.54
CA THR A 54 16.17 -7.78 -4.03
C THR A 54 17.56 -7.49 -4.58
N GLY A 55 18.55 -7.40 -3.68
CA GLY A 55 19.94 -7.06 -4.01
C GLY A 55 20.24 -5.55 -4.15
N ALA A 56 19.23 -4.67 -4.08
CA ALA A 56 19.45 -3.24 -4.09
C ALA A 56 19.86 -2.71 -2.70
N SER A 57 20.79 -1.76 -2.67
CA SER A 57 21.26 -1.10 -1.44
C SER A 57 20.38 0.07 -0.98
N ARG A 58 19.37 0.45 -1.77
CA ARG A 58 18.45 1.57 -1.48
C ARG A 58 17.01 1.21 -1.84
N PRO A 59 16.02 1.73 -1.09
CA PRO A 59 14.62 1.57 -1.44
C PRO A 59 14.26 2.33 -2.72
N LEU A 60 13.29 1.78 -3.44
CA LEU A 60 12.63 2.41 -4.58
C LEU A 60 11.58 3.42 -4.13
N SER A 61 10.88 3.12 -3.05
CA SER A 61 9.87 4.00 -2.49
C SER A 61 9.78 3.89 -0.97
N GLU A 62 9.27 4.96 -0.36
CA GLU A 62 8.90 5.02 1.04
C GLU A 62 7.48 5.58 1.15
N GLN A 63 6.63 4.96 1.96
CA GLN A 63 5.26 5.41 2.21
C GLN A 63 5.05 5.60 3.70
N LEU A 64 4.72 6.82 4.12
CA LEU A 64 4.37 7.08 5.52
C LEU A 64 2.94 6.63 5.76
N ILE A 65 2.73 5.83 6.80
CA ILE A 65 1.42 5.30 7.18
C ILE A 65 1.08 5.77 8.58
N ASN A 66 -0.09 6.39 8.68
CA ASN A 66 -0.69 6.78 9.94
C ASN A 66 -1.74 5.76 10.38
N THR A 67 -1.70 5.36 11.65
CA THR A 67 -2.72 4.49 12.24
C THR A 67 -3.68 5.32 13.09
N HIS A 68 -4.96 5.04 12.93
CA HIS A 68 -6.04 5.71 13.67
C HIS A 68 -6.56 4.76 14.74
N SER A 69 -6.99 5.29 15.88
CA SER A 69 -7.61 4.50 16.97
C SER A 69 -8.85 3.73 16.54
N SER A 70 -9.48 4.12 15.43
CA SER A 70 -10.58 3.39 14.81
C SER A 70 -10.14 2.11 14.09
N GLY A 71 -8.84 1.85 13.91
CA GLY A 71 -8.31 0.76 13.09
C GLY A 71 -8.10 1.14 11.62
N ARG A 72 -8.36 2.38 11.22
CA ARG A 72 -8.07 2.87 9.86
C ARG A 72 -6.59 3.18 9.69
N TYR A 73 -6.07 2.99 8.48
CA TYR A 73 -4.72 3.41 8.07
C TYR A 73 -4.82 4.41 6.92
N THR A 74 -4.07 5.49 7.04
CA THR A 74 -3.99 6.54 6.02
C THR A 74 -2.54 6.83 5.64
N THR A 75 -2.31 7.36 4.46
CA THR A 75 -1.01 7.83 4.01
C THR A 75 -1.09 9.33 3.69
N PRO A 76 -0.41 10.19 4.46
CA PRO A 76 -0.32 11.61 4.11
C PRO A 76 0.72 11.84 3.00
N ARG A 77 1.69 10.93 2.84
CA ARG A 77 2.83 11.13 1.97
C ARG A 77 3.45 9.83 1.44
N MET A 78 3.87 9.88 0.18
CA MET A 78 4.74 8.89 -0.45
C MET A 78 5.99 9.57 -1.03
N ARG A 79 7.13 8.89 -0.98
CA ARG A 79 8.39 9.26 -1.62
C ARG A 79 8.73 8.18 -2.65
N ASN A 80 8.75 8.53 -3.92
CA ASN A 80 9.23 7.64 -4.98
C ASN A 80 10.67 8.02 -5.30
N ILE A 81 11.61 7.34 -4.66
CA ILE A 81 13.05 7.62 -4.74
C ILE A 81 13.57 7.35 -6.14
N ASP A 82 13.08 6.27 -6.78
CA ASP A 82 13.41 5.91 -8.16
C ASP A 82 12.97 6.95 -9.19
N ARG A 83 12.00 7.81 -8.83
CA ARG A 83 11.44 8.84 -9.71
C ARG A 83 11.76 10.28 -9.29
N ASP A 84 12.51 10.49 -8.20
CA ASP A 84 12.76 11.84 -7.66
C ASP A 84 11.45 12.61 -7.35
N ARG A 85 10.47 11.95 -6.72
CA ARG A 85 9.15 12.52 -6.41
C ARG A 85 8.76 12.36 -4.95
N ILE A 86 8.04 13.36 -4.44
CA ILE A 86 7.24 13.31 -3.21
C ILE A 86 5.79 13.59 -3.59
N THR A 87 4.89 12.69 -3.22
CA THR A 87 3.45 12.84 -3.39
C THR A 87 2.83 13.09 -2.02
N ASN A 88 2.12 14.20 -1.86
CA ASN A 88 1.38 14.53 -0.64
C ASN A 88 -0.13 14.48 -0.92
N PHE A 89 -0.88 13.96 0.06
CA PHE A 89 -2.33 13.79 0.01
C PHE A 89 -3.00 14.70 1.05
N ASP A 90 -4.08 15.39 0.64
CA ASP A 90 -4.86 16.23 1.54
C ASP A 90 -6.38 16.12 1.25
N PRO A 91 -7.17 15.47 2.14
CA PRO A 91 -6.74 14.82 3.39
C PRO A 91 -5.80 13.63 3.14
N PRO A 92 -5.11 13.10 4.17
CA PRO A 92 -4.35 11.86 4.05
C PRO A 92 -5.20 10.74 3.44
N MET A 93 -4.66 10.06 2.44
CA MET A 93 -5.39 9.04 1.69
C MET A 93 -5.55 7.77 2.54
N THR A 94 -6.76 7.26 2.71
CA THR A 94 -7.00 5.96 3.33
C THR A 94 -6.42 4.85 2.46
N ILE A 95 -5.50 4.07 3.02
CA ILE A 95 -4.96 2.88 2.36
C ILE A 95 -5.68 1.61 2.79
N MET A 96 -6.28 1.64 3.98
CA MET A 96 -6.99 0.52 4.57
C MET A 96 -8.02 1.06 5.56
N PRO A 97 -9.33 0.96 5.27
CA PRO A 97 -10.37 1.35 6.22
C PRO A 97 -10.41 0.35 7.37
N ALA A 98 -10.96 0.77 8.51
CA ALA A 98 -11.11 -0.09 9.69
C ALA A 98 -11.99 -1.32 9.40
N GLN A 99 -13.03 -1.10 8.59
CA GLN A 99 -14.03 -2.10 8.23
C GLN A 99 -14.35 -1.98 6.75
N LEU A 100 -14.59 -3.12 6.12
CA LEU A 100 -15.07 -3.23 4.74
C LEU A 100 -16.20 -4.27 4.70
N SER A 101 -17.36 -3.84 4.21
CA SER A 101 -18.45 -4.76 3.90
C SER A 101 -18.31 -5.25 2.45
N PRO A 102 -18.66 -6.52 2.14
CA PRO A 102 -18.60 -7.05 0.78
C PRO A 102 -19.36 -6.20 -0.26
N ASP A 103 -20.48 -5.60 0.15
CA ASP A 103 -21.41 -4.89 -0.75
C ASP A 103 -21.32 -3.36 -0.64
N ALA A 104 -20.47 -2.84 0.24
CA ALA A 104 -20.29 -1.40 0.43
C ALA A 104 -18.80 -1.02 0.32
N PRO A 105 -18.32 -0.70 -0.90
CA PRO A 105 -16.95 -0.22 -1.06
C PRO A 105 -16.76 1.11 -0.33
N TYR A 106 -15.57 1.29 0.23
CA TYR A 106 -15.14 2.57 0.78
C TYR A 106 -14.68 3.49 -0.34
N GLU A 107 -15.19 4.72 -0.39
CA GLU A 107 -14.79 5.72 -1.37
C GLU A 107 -14.37 7.02 -0.69
N GLU A 108 -13.32 7.63 -1.20
CA GLU A 108 -12.88 8.95 -0.77
C GLU A 108 -12.29 9.78 -1.91
N ARG A 109 -12.27 11.10 -1.71
CA ARG A 109 -11.62 12.06 -2.58
C ARG A 109 -10.57 12.84 -1.81
N PHE A 110 -9.48 13.17 -2.48
CA PHE A 110 -8.38 13.92 -1.89
C PHE A 110 -7.72 14.81 -2.94
N ARG A 111 -7.00 15.82 -2.48
CA ARG A 111 -6.09 16.62 -3.29
C ARG A 111 -4.72 15.97 -3.30
N VAL A 112 -4.02 16.08 -4.42
CA VAL A 112 -2.68 15.54 -4.60
C VAL A 112 -1.73 16.67 -4.98
N THR A 113 -0.58 16.72 -4.33
CA THR A 113 0.51 17.63 -4.68
C THR A 113 1.80 16.85 -4.87
N ILE A 114 2.48 17.06 -6.00
CA ILE A 114 3.75 16.42 -6.33
C ILE A 114 4.87 17.46 -6.29
N THR A 115 5.94 17.14 -5.58
CA THR A 115 7.20 17.90 -5.52
C THR A 115 8.40 16.99 -5.85
N SER A 116 9.57 17.56 -6.13
CA SER A 116 10.81 16.79 -6.29
C SER A 116 11.47 16.53 -4.94
N LEU A 117 12.18 15.40 -4.80
CA LEU A 117 13.00 15.16 -3.60
C LEU A 117 14.13 16.19 -3.45
N LYS A 118 14.62 16.76 -4.56
CA LYS A 118 15.68 17.78 -4.57
C LYS A 118 15.18 19.19 -4.25
N ALA A 119 13.89 19.45 -4.44
CA ALA A 119 13.26 20.76 -4.22
C ALA A 119 11.87 20.57 -3.58
N PRO A 120 11.80 20.11 -2.33
CA PRO A 120 10.54 19.71 -1.70
C PRO A 120 9.55 20.86 -1.52
N ASP A 121 10.03 22.10 -1.45
CA ASP A 121 9.21 23.30 -1.28
C ASP A 121 8.61 23.82 -2.60
N ARG A 122 9.06 23.27 -3.75
CA ARG A 122 8.57 23.66 -5.07
C ARG A 122 7.55 22.65 -5.57
N ILE A 123 6.33 23.13 -5.76
CA ILE A 123 5.25 22.33 -6.31
C ILE A 123 5.39 22.22 -7.82
N GLU A 124 5.53 21.00 -8.31
CA GLU A 124 5.63 20.69 -9.73
C GLU A 124 4.26 20.40 -10.34
N GLN A 125 3.40 19.71 -9.61
CA GLN A 125 2.07 19.32 -10.08
C GLN A 125 1.05 19.34 -8.94
N ARG A 126 -0.19 19.68 -9.26
CA ARG A 126 -1.34 19.61 -8.36
C ARG A 126 -2.52 19.00 -9.09
N GLY A 127 -3.31 18.25 -8.35
CA GLY A 127 -4.45 17.52 -8.90
C GLY A 127 -5.42 17.08 -7.83
N SER A 128 -6.40 16.31 -8.26
CA SER A 128 -7.35 15.61 -7.40
C SER A 128 -7.24 14.12 -7.64
N GLY A 129 -7.58 13.33 -6.63
CA GLY A 129 -7.73 11.90 -6.80
C GLY A 129 -8.95 11.34 -6.07
N THR A 130 -9.31 10.14 -6.49
CA THR A 130 -10.35 9.31 -5.87
C THR A 130 -9.73 7.97 -5.54
N SER A 131 -10.03 7.45 -4.36
CA SER A 131 -9.72 6.07 -3.99
C SER A 131 -10.99 5.31 -3.69
N THR A 132 -11.12 4.13 -4.28
CA THR A 132 -12.17 3.15 -3.99
C THR A 132 -11.51 1.89 -3.46
N ILE A 133 -11.92 1.41 -2.29
CA ILE A 133 -11.41 0.20 -1.66
C ILE A 133 -12.58 -0.76 -1.48
N ALA A 134 -12.41 -2.00 -1.92
CA ALA A 134 -13.47 -3.00 -1.88
C ALA A 134 -12.94 -4.36 -1.46
N TYR A 135 -13.72 -5.07 -0.65
CA TYR A 135 -13.53 -6.50 -0.41
C TYR A 135 -14.08 -7.30 -1.60
N ARG A 136 -13.36 -8.34 -2.01
CA ARG A 136 -13.70 -9.18 -3.18
C ARG A 136 -13.84 -10.66 -2.85
N GLY A 137 -13.93 -11.00 -1.56
CA GLY A 137 -14.10 -12.37 -1.09
C GLY A 137 -12.78 -13.07 -0.76
N ILE A 138 -12.90 -14.36 -0.47
CA ILE A 138 -11.79 -15.25 -0.13
C ILE A 138 -11.28 -15.92 -1.41
N GLN A 139 -9.97 -16.05 -1.55
CA GLN A 139 -9.30 -16.72 -2.66
C GLN A 139 -8.19 -17.62 -2.15
N HIS A 140 -8.02 -18.76 -2.82
CA HIS A 140 -6.90 -19.66 -2.59
C HIS A 140 -5.65 -19.14 -3.31
N ILE A 141 -4.56 -18.90 -2.58
CA ILE A 141 -3.31 -18.31 -3.10
C ILE A 141 -2.12 -19.20 -2.77
N THR A 142 -1.44 -19.67 -3.82
CA THR A 142 -0.16 -20.36 -3.71
C THR A 142 1.01 -19.37 -3.79
N THR A 143 1.90 -19.42 -2.80
CA THR A 143 3.14 -18.64 -2.73
C THR A 143 4.33 -19.57 -2.48
N PRO A 144 5.58 -19.09 -2.64
CA PRO A 144 6.74 -19.85 -2.20
C PRO A 144 6.72 -20.25 -0.71
N ALA A 145 5.99 -19.53 0.14
CA ALA A 145 5.81 -19.84 1.56
C ALA A 145 4.69 -20.86 1.87
N GLY A 146 4.00 -21.37 0.84
CA GLY A 146 2.88 -22.29 0.98
C GLY A 146 1.57 -21.78 0.38
N GLU A 147 0.50 -22.49 0.69
CA GLU A 147 -0.87 -22.22 0.23
C GLU A 147 -1.68 -21.54 1.34
N PHE A 148 -2.51 -20.57 0.95
CA PHE A 148 -3.28 -19.75 1.87
C PHE A 148 -4.70 -19.55 1.36
N GLU A 149 -5.69 -19.67 2.25
CA GLU A 149 -7.01 -19.04 2.07
C GLU A 149 -6.88 -17.57 2.47
N ALA A 150 -7.10 -16.65 1.53
CA ALA A 150 -6.81 -15.23 1.74
C ALA A 150 -7.95 -14.31 1.29
N HIS A 151 -8.24 -13.29 2.11
CA HIS A 151 -9.15 -12.21 1.80
C HIS A 151 -8.55 -11.27 0.76
N LEU A 152 -9.22 -11.10 -0.37
CA LEU A 152 -8.82 -10.15 -1.41
C LEU A 152 -9.43 -8.77 -1.14
N ILE A 153 -8.57 -7.78 -0.94
CA ILE A 153 -8.91 -6.36 -0.92
C ILE A 153 -8.37 -5.72 -2.19
N ARG A 154 -9.26 -5.13 -2.99
CA ARG A 154 -8.91 -4.37 -4.19
C ARG A 154 -9.06 -2.88 -3.91
N SER A 155 -7.98 -2.13 -4.11
CA SER A 155 -7.99 -0.67 -4.11
C SER A 155 -7.78 -0.15 -5.53
N GLU A 156 -8.68 0.71 -5.99
CA GLU A 156 -8.51 1.51 -7.19
C GLU A 156 -8.22 2.96 -6.81
N PHE A 157 -7.16 3.51 -7.39
CA PHE A 157 -6.71 4.87 -7.20
C PHE A 157 -6.70 5.56 -8.55
N THR A 158 -7.34 6.72 -8.64
CA THR A 158 -7.31 7.58 -9.83
C THR A 158 -6.87 8.96 -9.44
N THR A 159 -6.03 9.58 -10.27
CA THR A 159 -5.62 10.98 -10.12
C THR A 159 -5.70 11.70 -11.45
N ASP A 160 -6.09 12.96 -11.38
CA ASP A 160 -6.18 13.89 -12.49
C ASP A 160 -5.38 15.15 -12.15
N PHE A 161 -4.51 15.53 -13.07
CA PHE A 161 -3.65 16.71 -13.01
C PHE A 161 -3.82 17.60 -14.26
N GLY A 162 -5.00 17.60 -14.85
CA GLY A 162 -5.37 18.35 -16.06
C GLY A 162 -4.85 17.71 -17.35
N MET A 163 -3.54 17.80 -17.59
CA MET A 163 -2.91 17.25 -18.80
C MET A 163 -2.40 15.83 -18.63
N ALA A 164 -2.42 15.31 -17.40
CA ALA A 164 -1.99 13.96 -17.09
C ALA A 164 -2.96 13.33 -16.10
N SER A 165 -3.18 12.03 -16.23
CA SER A 165 -3.91 11.22 -15.27
C SER A 165 -3.15 9.95 -14.96
N ALA A 166 -3.38 9.40 -13.77
CA ALA A 166 -2.88 8.08 -13.40
C ALA A 166 -4.03 7.25 -12.84
N ARG A 167 -4.03 5.97 -13.17
CA ARG A 167 -4.92 4.96 -12.61
C ARG A 167 -4.08 3.82 -12.09
N ARG A 168 -4.27 3.44 -10.84
CA ARG A 168 -3.63 2.28 -10.23
C ARG A 168 -4.67 1.38 -9.62
N ILE A 169 -4.66 0.10 -9.99
CA ILE A 169 -5.43 -0.94 -9.32
C ILE A 169 -4.43 -1.79 -8.54
N THR A 170 -4.66 -1.96 -7.25
CA THR A 170 -3.82 -2.81 -6.40
C THR A 170 -4.71 -3.85 -5.73
N ASP A 171 -4.35 -5.11 -5.90
CA ASP A 171 -4.93 -6.25 -5.21
C ASP A 171 -4.01 -6.68 -4.09
N ARG A 172 -4.59 -6.88 -2.90
CA ARG A 172 -3.87 -7.36 -1.72
C ARG A 172 -4.60 -8.55 -1.15
N TRP A 173 -3.86 -9.63 -0.93
CA TRP A 173 -4.36 -10.86 -0.34
C TRP A 173 -3.84 -10.98 1.08
N TYR A 174 -4.75 -11.12 2.02
CA TYR A 174 -4.42 -11.28 3.42
C TYR A 174 -4.96 -12.59 3.97
N ALA A 175 -4.10 -13.41 4.56
CA ALA A 175 -4.51 -14.61 5.26
C ALA A 175 -4.62 -14.35 6.77
N GLU A 176 -5.63 -14.94 7.40
CA GLU A 176 -5.87 -14.83 8.85
C GLU A 176 -4.64 -15.31 9.64
N GLY A 177 -4.29 -14.60 10.72
CA GLY A 177 -3.10 -14.87 11.54
C GLY A 177 -1.73 -14.68 10.86
N VAL A 178 -1.68 -14.56 9.54
CA VAL A 178 -0.45 -14.47 8.73
C VAL A 178 -0.21 -13.06 8.20
N GLY A 179 -1.28 -12.38 7.78
CA GLY A 179 -1.25 -11.05 7.18
C GLY A 179 -1.16 -11.04 5.67
N LEU A 180 -0.53 -9.98 5.11
CA LEU A 180 -0.34 -9.85 3.68
C LEU A 180 0.50 -11.02 3.14
N VAL A 181 -0.10 -11.83 2.26
CA VAL A 181 0.54 -12.99 1.62
C VAL A 181 0.88 -12.75 0.16
N ALA A 182 0.14 -11.86 -0.51
CA ALA A 182 0.45 -11.41 -1.87
C ALA A 182 -0.05 -9.99 -2.11
N GLU A 183 0.60 -9.30 -3.04
CA GLU A 183 0.13 -8.04 -3.61
C GLU A 183 0.35 -8.07 -5.12
N SER A 184 -0.55 -7.50 -5.89
CA SER A 184 -0.30 -7.16 -7.29
C SER A 184 -0.80 -5.76 -7.56
N PHE A 185 -0.19 -5.08 -8.51
CA PHE A 185 -0.74 -3.84 -9.01
C PHE A 185 -0.53 -3.68 -10.49
N GLU A 186 -1.45 -2.94 -11.09
CA GLU A 186 -1.33 -2.34 -12.40
C GLU A 186 -1.44 -0.83 -12.25
N GLU A 187 -0.50 -0.09 -12.84
CA GLU A 187 -0.50 1.37 -12.91
C GLU A 187 -0.44 1.79 -14.37
N ARG A 188 -1.29 2.75 -14.73
CA ARG A 188 -1.35 3.36 -16.05
C ARG A 188 -1.29 4.87 -15.90
N ILE A 189 -0.35 5.49 -16.62
CA ILE A 189 -0.21 6.95 -16.68
C ILE A 189 -0.50 7.40 -18.10
N VAL A 190 -1.44 8.34 -18.22
CA VAL A 190 -1.83 8.94 -19.49
C VAL A 190 -1.44 10.41 -19.45
N VAL A 191 -0.79 10.89 -20.52
CA VAL A 191 -0.44 12.31 -20.69
C VAL A 191 -0.98 12.74 -22.04
N LEU A 192 -1.76 13.83 -22.05
CA LEU A 192 -2.39 14.35 -23.27
C LEU A 192 -3.17 13.29 -24.07
N GLY A 193 -3.84 12.38 -23.37
CA GLY A 193 -4.61 11.28 -23.98
C GLY A 193 -3.76 10.13 -24.53
N ILE A 194 -2.43 10.21 -24.44
CA ILE A 194 -1.50 9.16 -24.88
C ILE A 194 -1.05 8.35 -23.66
N ASN A 195 -1.04 7.02 -23.79
CA ASN A 195 -0.48 6.15 -22.76
C ASN A 195 1.03 6.40 -22.65
N ALA A 196 1.45 7.08 -21.60
CA ALA A 196 2.84 7.43 -21.36
C ALA A 196 3.58 6.28 -20.67
N GLU A 197 2.89 5.56 -19.77
CA GLU A 197 3.50 4.50 -18.99
C GLU A 197 2.47 3.45 -18.56
N THR A 198 2.85 2.18 -18.60
CA THR A 198 2.13 1.09 -17.96
C THR A 198 3.10 0.27 -17.13
N ARG A 199 2.75 -0.01 -15.88
CA ARG A 199 3.51 -0.86 -14.96
C ARG A 199 2.61 -1.94 -14.41
N GLN A 200 3.12 -3.15 -14.37
CA GLN A 200 2.52 -4.25 -13.65
C GLN A 200 3.57 -4.84 -12.72
N ARG A 201 3.16 -5.23 -11.52
CA ARG A 201 4.01 -5.89 -10.54
C ARG A 201 3.19 -6.89 -9.73
N SER A 202 3.82 -7.99 -9.35
CA SER A 202 3.32 -8.91 -8.35
C SER A 202 4.40 -9.15 -7.29
N MET A 203 3.97 -9.30 -6.05
CA MET A 203 4.77 -9.62 -4.88
C MET A 203 4.10 -10.79 -4.17
N ARG A 204 4.90 -11.77 -3.75
CA ARG A 204 4.42 -12.94 -3.01
C ARG A 204 5.27 -13.11 -1.78
N ARG A 205 4.65 -13.59 -0.70
CA ARG A 205 5.36 -13.95 0.52
C ARG A 205 6.41 -15.01 0.19
N LEU A 206 7.63 -14.72 0.60
CA LEU A 206 8.71 -15.69 0.61
C LEU A 206 8.72 -16.37 1.97
N ASP A 207 9.07 -17.65 1.98
CA ASP A 207 9.38 -18.31 3.23
C ASP A 207 10.61 -17.62 3.81
N VAL A 208 10.46 -17.12 5.03
CA VAL A 208 11.60 -16.64 5.80
C VAL A 208 11.77 -17.72 6.85
N SER A 209 12.54 -18.76 6.52
CA SER A 209 13.10 -19.59 7.57
C SER A 209 13.82 -18.62 8.51
N ASN A 210 13.33 -18.52 9.74
CA ASN A 210 14.14 -18.00 10.81
C ASN A 210 15.23 -19.05 10.99
N ASP A 211 16.34 -18.92 10.25
CA ASP A 211 17.57 -19.55 10.70
C ASP A 211 17.94 -18.86 12.01
N ASP A 212 18.01 -19.68 13.06
CA ASP A 212 18.24 -19.35 14.47
C ASP A 212 19.43 -18.40 14.73
#